data_AF-X1HB93-F1
#
_entry.id   AF-X1HB93-F1
#
_cell.length_a   1.000
_cell.length_b   1.000
_cell.length_c   1.000
_cell.angle_alpha   90.00
_cell.angle_beta   90.00
_cell.angle_gamma   90.00
#
_symmetry.space_group_name_H-M   'P 1'
#
loop_
_entity.id
_entity.type
_entity.pdbx_description
1 polymer ?
#
loop_
_entity_poly.entity_id
_entity_poly.type
_entity_poly.pdbx_seq_one_letter_code
_entity_poly.pdbx_strand_id
1 'polypeptide(L)'
;AEGIIGKGASIESETTAATLGKEGVRTFNLMSNLDFLSIPLGRYIQNNLDFAKTIDNPPLIFSVNYFLRGKDGKYLNGMADKKVWILWAELRVNGDVDVIETPTGFIPKYEDLAKLFKEQLGKDYSQADYVQQFTIRMPENLAKVDRVEKIYKEKVPDTPQIVFDTFAKVRSRLKAAQDKYGEYISPFDLAGK
;
A
#
# COMPACT_ATOMS: atom_id res chain seq x y z
N ALA A 1 -11.48 4.39 7.03
CA ALA A 1 -10.63 3.79 8.08
C ALA A 1 -9.42 3.06 7.51
N GLU A 2 -9.59 2.04 6.66
CA GLU A 2 -8.47 1.20 6.18
C GLU A 2 -7.39 1.97 5.41
N GLY A 3 -7.74 2.96 4.59
CA GLY A 3 -6.75 3.84 3.94
C GLY A 3 -5.88 4.60 4.97
N ILE A 4 -6.51 5.23 5.97
CA ILE A 4 -5.81 5.95 7.03
C ILE A 4 -4.89 5.00 7.81
N ILE A 5 -5.40 3.85 8.26
CA ILE A 5 -4.66 2.95 9.15
C ILE A 5 -3.65 2.10 8.37
N GLY A 6 -4.12 1.38 7.34
CA GLY A 6 -3.32 0.42 6.60
C GLY A 6 -2.37 1.04 5.58
N LYS A 7 -2.68 2.23 5.05
CA LYS A 7 -1.83 2.90 4.04
C LYS A 7 -1.06 4.09 4.57
N GLY A 8 -1.63 4.86 5.51
CA GLY A 8 -0.93 5.98 6.16
C GLY A 8 -0.22 5.58 7.45
N ALA A 9 -0.98 5.05 8.41
CA ALA A 9 -0.48 4.76 9.75
C ALA A 9 0.44 3.53 9.80
N SER A 10 0.57 2.80 8.68
CA SER A 10 1.37 1.59 8.57
C SER A 10 2.50 1.72 7.54
N ILE A 11 2.95 2.96 7.27
CA ILE A 11 4.10 3.20 6.40
C ILE A 11 5.37 2.71 7.08
N GLU A 12 6.14 1.93 6.32
CA GLU A 12 7.52 1.56 6.62
C GLU A 12 8.36 2.02 5.43
N SER A 13 9.52 2.64 5.67
CA SER A 13 10.49 3.03 4.65
C SER A 13 11.89 2.59 5.04
N GLU A 14 12.73 2.20 4.09
CA GLU A 14 14.15 1.97 4.37
C GLU A 14 14.86 3.27 4.71
N THR A 15 15.79 3.22 5.67
CA THR A 15 16.69 4.31 6.01
C THR A 15 17.47 4.76 4.77
N THR A 16 17.46 6.07 4.53
CA THR A 16 18.27 6.73 3.50
C THR A 16 19.57 7.24 4.12
N ALA A 17 20.56 7.58 3.29
CA ALA A 17 21.80 8.23 3.72
C ALA A 17 21.58 9.52 4.54
N ALA A 18 20.42 10.16 4.42
CA ALA A 18 20.06 11.37 5.15
C ALA A 18 19.62 11.11 6.60
N THR A 19 19.37 9.85 6.99
CA THR A 19 18.97 9.47 8.34
C THR A 19 20.19 8.96 9.11
N LEU A 20 20.48 9.50 10.30
CA LEU A 20 21.54 8.99 11.18
C LEU A 20 21.25 7.51 11.54
N GLY A 21 21.94 6.56 10.90
CA GLY A 21 21.72 5.12 11.12
C GLY A 21 22.38 4.23 10.07
N LYS A 22 22.20 2.90 10.20
CA LYS A 22 22.60 1.95 9.16
C LYS A 22 21.65 2.06 7.97
N GLU A 23 22.20 2.18 6.75
CA GLU A 23 21.41 2.15 5.51
C GLU A 23 20.69 0.80 5.33
N GLY A 24 19.51 0.82 4.73
CA GLY A 24 18.74 -0.39 4.39
C GLY A 24 17.93 -0.99 5.56
N VAL A 25 17.77 -0.28 6.68
CA VAL A 25 16.92 -0.72 7.79
C VAL A 25 15.52 -0.17 7.59
N ARG A 26 14.51 -1.05 7.50
CA ARG A 26 13.11 -0.62 7.47
C ARG A 26 12.74 0.05 8.79
N THR A 27 12.22 1.27 8.68
CA THR A 27 11.81 2.11 9.79
C THR A 27 10.34 2.47 9.64
N PHE A 28 9.59 2.32 10.72
CA PHE A 28 8.21 2.76 10.81
C PHE A 28 8.15 4.29 10.77
N ASN A 29 7.30 4.84 9.89
CA ASN A 29 7.13 6.28 9.75
C ASN A 29 5.66 6.61 9.44
N LEU A 30 4.85 6.69 10.50
CA LEU A 30 3.43 7.03 10.44
C LEU A 30 3.21 8.26 9.53
N MET A 31 2.36 8.14 8.51
CA MET A 31 2.01 9.19 7.54
C MET A 31 3.22 9.95 6.94
N SER A 32 4.41 9.35 6.97
CA SER A 32 5.67 10.00 6.61
C SER A 32 5.97 11.29 7.40
N ASN A 33 5.41 11.45 8.60
CA ASN A 33 5.54 12.68 9.39
C ASN A 33 5.87 12.46 10.86
N LEU A 34 6.29 11.24 11.24
CA LEU A 34 6.47 10.84 12.64
C LEU A 34 7.36 11.82 13.44
N ASP A 35 8.47 12.28 12.86
CA ASP A 35 9.42 13.20 13.52
C ASP A 35 8.87 14.62 13.74
N PHE A 36 7.73 14.95 13.12
CA PHE A 36 7.10 16.28 13.19
C PHE A 36 5.86 16.30 14.07
N LEU A 37 5.48 15.17 14.69
CA LEU A 37 4.27 15.08 15.50
C LEU A 37 4.49 15.63 16.92
N SER A 38 3.64 16.59 17.30
CA SER A 38 3.62 17.20 18.64
C SER A 38 2.53 16.65 19.55
N ILE A 39 1.75 15.67 19.08
CA ILE A 39 0.67 15.01 19.82
C ILE A 39 0.87 13.49 19.86
N PRO A 40 0.29 12.78 20.84
CA PRO A 40 0.32 11.32 20.89
C PRO A 40 -0.18 10.67 19.60
N LEU A 41 0.46 9.56 19.19
CA LEU A 41 0.19 8.92 17.89
C LEU A 41 -1.22 8.35 17.81
N GLY A 42 -1.73 7.75 18.88
CA GLY A 42 -3.09 7.24 18.90
C GLY A 42 -4.12 8.36 18.71
N ARG A 43 -3.93 9.49 19.39
CA ARG A 43 -4.72 10.70 19.18
C ARG A 43 -4.61 11.23 17.74
N TYR A 44 -3.41 11.25 17.15
CA TYR A 44 -3.23 11.68 15.77
C TYR A 44 -4.01 10.81 14.77
N ILE A 45 -3.99 9.49 14.95
CA ILE A 45 -4.78 8.55 14.14
C ILE A 45 -6.28 8.81 14.33
N GLN A 46 -6.72 8.96 15.58
CA GLN A 46 -8.13 9.21 15.91
C GLN A 46 -8.63 10.50 15.26
N ASN A 47 -7.85 11.58 15.32
CA ASN A 47 -8.19 12.85 14.66
C ASN A 47 -8.41 12.69 13.15
N ASN A 48 -7.56 11.91 12.46
CA ASN A 48 -7.73 11.64 11.03
C ASN A 48 -9.00 10.82 10.75
N LEU A 49 -9.29 9.83 11.61
CA LEU A 49 -10.51 9.01 11.49
C LEU A 49 -11.78 9.82 11.72
N ASP A 50 -11.76 10.75 12.68
CA ASP A 50 -12.90 11.61 12.97
C ASP A 50 -13.09 12.68 11.91
N PHE A 51 -12.00 13.28 11.42
CA PHE A 51 -12.04 14.21 10.28
C PHE A 51 -12.65 13.56 9.04
N ALA A 52 -12.30 12.30 8.74
CA ALA A 52 -12.88 11.60 7.59
C ALA A 52 -14.41 11.41 7.70
N LYS A 53 -14.99 11.42 8.91
CA LYS A 53 -16.45 11.34 9.12
C LYS A 53 -17.15 12.67 8.87
N THR A 54 -16.42 13.78 8.82
CA THR A 54 -17.00 15.12 8.60
C THR A 54 -16.98 15.55 7.14
N ILE A 55 -16.55 14.68 6.23
CA ILE A 55 -16.41 14.97 4.80
C ILE A 55 -17.42 14.13 4.03
N ASP A 56 -18.27 14.77 3.23
CA ASP A 56 -19.31 14.08 2.44
C ASP A 56 -18.70 13.16 1.36
N ASN A 57 -17.62 13.62 0.71
CA ASN A 57 -16.89 12.87 -0.30
C ASN A 57 -15.39 12.82 0.04
N PRO A 58 -14.96 11.93 0.96
CA PRO A 58 -13.57 11.87 1.38
C PRO A 58 -12.67 11.40 0.22
N PRO A 59 -11.46 11.96 0.09
CA PRO A 59 -10.55 11.60 -1.00
C PRO A 59 -10.13 10.12 -0.90
N LEU A 60 -9.92 9.50 -2.06
CA LEU A 60 -9.32 8.17 -2.13
C LEU A 60 -7.88 8.23 -1.62
N ILE A 61 -7.49 7.21 -0.84
CA ILE A 61 -6.12 7.06 -0.33
C ILE A 61 -5.40 6.00 -1.14
N PHE A 62 -4.32 6.41 -1.81
CA PHE A 62 -3.46 5.52 -2.59
C PHE A 62 -2.15 5.25 -1.85
N SER A 63 -1.60 4.05 -2.06
CA SER A 63 -0.26 3.69 -1.60
C SER A 63 0.56 3.18 -2.77
N VAL A 64 1.79 3.66 -2.91
CA VAL A 64 2.69 3.31 -4.01
C VAL A 64 4.01 2.77 -3.47
N ASN A 65 4.64 1.87 -4.22
CA ASN A 65 5.99 1.40 -3.94
C ASN A 65 6.84 1.43 -5.21
N TYR A 66 7.52 2.55 -5.43
CA TYR A 66 8.43 2.73 -6.57
C TYR A 66 9.76 1.98 -6.41
N PHE A 67 10.04 1.48 -5.22
CA PHE A 67 11.33 0.87 -4.85
C PHE A 67 11.25 -0.66 -4.82
N LEU A 68 10.16 -1.24 -5.31
CA LEU A 68 10.01 -2.69 -5.41
C LEU A 68 11.12 -3.29 -6.28
N ARG A 69 11.77 -4.34 -5.80
CA ARG A 69 12.86 -5.04 -6.49
C ARG A 69 12.46 -6.45 -6.88
N GLY A 70 12.95 -6.88 -8.04
CA GLY A 70 12.85 -8.26 -8.53
C GLY A 70 13.82 -9.21 -7.81
N LYS A 71 13.75 -10.49 -8.15
CA LYS A 71 14.67 -11.52 -7.60
C LYS A 71 16.13 -11.28 -7.97
N ASP A 72 16.38 -10.56 -9.06
CA ASP A 72 17.70 -10.14 -9.51
C ASP A 72 18.22 -8.86 -8.81
N GLY A 73 17.45 -8.33 -7.86
CA GLY A 73 17.78 -7.11 -7.11
C GLY A 73 17.56 -5.81 -7.88
N LYS A 74 17.10 -5.86 -9.14
CA LYS A 74 16.81 -4.66 -9.93
C LYS A 74 15.46 -4.08 -9.56
N TYR A 75 15.33 -2.76 -9.67
CA TYR A 75 14.03 -2.11 -9.50
C TYR A 75 13.06 -2.52 -10.60
N LEU A 76 11.82 -2.80 -10.21
CA LEU A 76 10.74 -3.12 -11.13
C LEU A 76 10.11 -1.88 -11.78
N ASN A 77 10.48 -0.68 -11.33
CA ASN A 77 9.95 0.58 -11.83
C ASN A 77 11.06 1.46 -12.39
N GLY A 78 10.79 2.11 -13.53
CA GLY A 78 11.58 3.22 -14.02
C GLY A 78 11.24 4.53 -13.31
N MET A 79 12.12 5.54 -13.43
CA MET A 79 11.85 6.88 -12.87
C MET A 79 10.63 7.55 -13.52
N ALA A 80 10.48 7.38 -14.84
CA ALA A 80 9.37 7.97 -15.62
C ALA A 80 8.03 7.25 -15.40
N ASP A 81 8.06 5.98 -14.97
CA ASP A 81 6.85 5.17 -14.71
C ASP A 81 5.93 5.83 -13.66
N LYS A 82 6.49 6.68 -12.78
CA LYS A 82 5.73 7.51 -11.82
C LYS A 82 4.61 8.32 -12.47
N LYS A 83 4.81 8.79 -13.70
CA LYS A 83 3.78 9.52 -14.45
C LYS A 83 2.54 8.64 -14.69
N VAL A 84 2.75 7.38 -15.08
CA VAL A 84 1.66 6.43 -15.34
C VAL A 84 0.86 6.15 -14.07
N TRP A 85 1.54 5.95 -12.93
CA TRP A 85 0.89 5.67 -11.65
C TRP A 85 -0.02 6.81 -11.17
N ILE A 86 0.42 8.05 -11.35
CA ILE A 86 -0.38 9.24 -11.01
C ILE A 86 -1.57 9.39 -11.96
N LEU A 87 -1.36 9.20 -13.27
CA LEU A 87 -2.44 9.27 -14.25
C LEU A 87 -3.50 8.20 -14.02
N TRP A 88 -3.10 6.97 -13.67
CA TRP A 88 -4.08 5.94 -13.31
C TRP A 88 -4.87 6.31 -12.05
N ALA A 89 -4.22 6.89 -11.03
CA ALA A 89 -4.91 7.36 -9.83
C ALA A 89 -5.93 8.47 -10.14
N GLU A 90 -5.62 9.36 -11.08
CA GLU A 90 -6.53 10.41 -11.56
C GLU A 90 -7.78 9.81 -12.24
N LEU A 91 -7.60 8.91 -13.20
CA LEU A 91 -8.71 8.17 -13.82
C LEU A 91 -9.56 7.45 -12.76
N ARG A 92 -8.92 6.84 -11.76
CA ARG A 92 -9.62 6.14 -10.68
C ARG A 92 -10.45 7.08 -9.81
N VAL A 93 -9.97 8.30 -9.55
CA VAL A 93 -10.70 9.32 -8.79
C VAL A 93 -11.94 9.79 -9.55
N ASN A 94 -11.85 9.89 -10.88
CA ASN A 94 -12.98 10.28 -11.74
C ASN A 94 -13.96 9.14 -12.06
N GLY A 95 -13.58 7.88 -11.78
CA GLY A 95 -14.40 6.71 -12.09
C GLY A 95 -14.29 6.24 -13.54
N ASP A 96 -13.24 6.66 -14.25
CA ASP A 96 -13.00 6.33 -15.65
C ASP A 96 -12.41 4.93 -15.87
N VAL A 97 -11.92 4.30 -14.79
CA VAL A 97 -11.33 2.97 -14.80
C VAL A 97 -11.83 2.13 -13.63
N ASP A 98 -11.93 0.83 -13.88
CA ASP A 98 -12.22 -0.18 -12.87
C ASP A 98 -10.96 -0.58 -12.07
N VAL A 99 -11.16 -1.49 -11.12
CA VAL A 99 -10.09 -2.03 -10.29
C VAL A 99 -10.20 -3.55 -10.17
N ILE A 100 -9.11 -4.17 -9.73
CA ILE A 100 -9.11 -5.54 -9.23
C ILE A 100 -9.10 -5.47 -7.70
N GLU A 101 -10.06 -6.14 -7.05
CA GLU A 101 -10.08 -6.28 -5.60
C GLU A 101 -9.01 -7.29 -5.14
N THR A 102 -8.23 -6.90 -4.15
CA THR A 102 -7.20 -7.73 -3.52
C THR A 102 -7.41 -7.73 -2.00
N PRO A 103 -6.81 -8.69 -1.27
CA PRO A 103 -6.89 -8.70 0.21
C PRO A 103 -6.37 -7.42 0.88
N THR A 104 -5.55 -6.64 0.17
CA THR A 104 -4.88 -5.43 0.66
C THR A 104 -5.45 -4.12 0.09
N GLY A 105 -6.63 -4.18 -0.55
CA GLY A 105 -7.26 -3.05 -1.24
C GLY A 105 -7.32 -3.28 -2.75
N PHE A 106 -7.30 -2.20 -3.53
CA PHE A 106 -7.51 -2.26 -4.98
C PHE A 106 -6.21 -2.04 -5.76
N ILE A 107 -6.10 -2.71 -6.90
CA ILE A 107 -5.01 -2.54 -7.86
C ILE A 107 -5.55 -2.23 -9.27
N PRO A 108 -4.77 -1.56 -10.13
CA PRO A 108 -5.12 -1.35 -11.55
C PRO A 108 -5.33 -2.66 -12.31
N LYS A 109 -6.22 -2.65 -13.31
CA LYS A 109 -6.27 -3.68 -14.36
C LYS A 109 -5.06 -3.53 -15.29
N TYR A 110 -4.61 -4.64 -15.88
CA TYR A 110 -3.43 -4.64 -16.76
C TYR A 110 -3.65 -3.74 -17.98
N GLU A 111 -4.85 -3.79 -18.56
CA GLU A 111 -5.20 -3.13 -19.82
C GLU A 111 -5.10 -1.60 -19.69
N ASP A 112 -5.54 -1.06 -18.55
CA ASP A 112 -5.45 0.38 -18.26
C ASP A 112 -4.00 0.84 -18.20
N LEU A 113 -3.15 0.06 -17.52
CA LEU A 113 -1.72 0.37 -17.42
C LEU A 113 -1.02 0.22 -18.76
N ALA A 114 -1.27 -0.87 -19.48
CA ALA A 114 -0.64 -1.12 -20.78
C ALA A 114 -0.94 0.03 -21.76
N LYS A 115 -2.19 0.50 -21.78
CA LYS A 115 -2.60 1.68 -22.54
C LYS A 115 -1.84 2.94 -22.10
N LEU A 116 -1.83 3.25 -20.81
CA LEU A 116 -1.14 4.44 -20.29
C LEU A 116 0.37 4.41 -20.55
N PHE A 117 1.02 3.26 -20.39
CA PHE A 117 2.45 3.10 -20.69
C PHE A 117 2.74 3.35 -22.17
N LYS A 118 1.89 2.83 -23.06
CA LYS A 118 2.03 3.04 -24.50
C LYS A 118 1.86 4.51 -24.88
N GLU A 119 0.78 5.14 -24.39
CA GLU A 119 0.43 6.52 -24.73
C GLU A 119 1.39 7.55 -24.13
N GLN A 120 1.83 7.32 -22.89
CA GLN A 120 2.55 8.34 -22.13
C GLN A 120 4.06 8.21 -22.21
N LEU A 121 4.56 7.00 -22.47
CA LEU A 121 5.99 6.68 -22.47
C LEU A 121 6.45 5.95 -23.74
N GLY A 122 5.55 5.60 -24.67
CA GLY A 122 5.90 4.80 -25.85
C GLY A 122 6.38 3.39 -25.53
N LYS A 123 6.17 2.93 -24.28
CA LYS A 123 6.72 1.68 -23.74
C LYS A 123 5.68 0.56 -23.82
N ASP A 124 6.09 -0.60 -24.32
CA ASP A 124 5.26 -1.81 -24.25
C ASP A 124 5.39 -2.42 -22.85
N TYR A 125 4.38 -2.20 -22.02
CA TYR A 125 4.32 -2.72 -20.66
C TYR A 125 3.82 -4.16 -20.67
N SER A 126 4.67 -5.10 -20.26
CA SER A 126 4.38 -6.52 -20.40
C SER A 126 3.52 -7.06 -19.26
N GLN A 127 2.74 -8.12 -19.53
CA GLN A 127 2.03 -8.86 -18.49
C GLN A 127 2.98 -9.44 -17.43
N ALA A 128 4.20 -9.80 -17.82
CA ALA A 128 5.21 -10.30 -16.89
C ALA A 128 5.65 -9.22 -15.89
N ASP A 129 5.84 -7.98 -16.34
CA ASP A 129 6.14 -6.85 -15.45
C ASP A 129 4.98 -6.56 -14.52
N TYR A 130 3.75 -6.57 -15.05
CA TYR A 130 2.52 -6.41 -14.27
C TYR A 130 2.39 -7.46 -13.17
N VAL A 131 2.57 -8.73 -13.50
CA VAL A 131 2.56 -9.82 -12.51
C VAL A 131 3.63 -9.56 -11.45
N GLN A 132 4.88 -9.30 -11.84
CA GLN A 132 5.96 -9.07 -10.87
C GLN A 132 5.68 -7.88 -9.94
N GLN A 133 5.11 -6.79 -10.46
CA GLN A 133 4.81 -5.60 -9.66
C GLN A 133 3.61 -5.83 -8.72
N PHE A 134 2.56 -6.49 -9.19
CA PHE A 134 1.28 -6.61 -8.48
C PHE A 134 1.00 -7.98 -7.84
N THR A 135 1.94 -8.93 -7.86
CA THR A 135 1.82 -10.17 -7.08
C THR A 135 1.52 -9.86 -5.62
N ILE A 136 0.46 -10.46 -5.09
CA ILE A 136 0.13 -10.38 -3.67
C ILE A 136 0.97 -11.42 -2.94
N ARG A 137 1.99 -10.94 -2.23
CA ARG A 137 2.98 -11.75 -1.53
C ARG A 137 2.51 -11.97 -0.10
N MET A 138 1.86 -13.11 0.16
CA MET A 138 1.16 -13.37 1.41
C MET A 138 2.08 -13.33 2.64
N PRO A 139 3.26 -14.00 2.64
CA PRO A 139 4.15 -13.98 3.78
C PRO A 139 4.60 -12.56 4.16
N GLU A 140 4.94 -11.74 3.17
CA GLU A 140 5.44 -10.39 3.35
C GLU A 140 4.36 -9.43 3.84
N ASN A 141 3.14 -9.57 3.32
CA ASN A 141 1.99 -8.77 3.78
C ASN A 141 1.60 -9.13 5.21
N LEU A 142 1.51 -10.42 5.55
CA LEU A 142 1.22 -10.87 6.92
C LEU A 142 2.32 -10.41 7.89
N ALA A 143 3.58 -10.61 7.53
CA ALA A 143 4.71 -10.16 8.35
C ALA A 143 4.71 -8.64 8.56
N LYS A 144 4.28 -7.85 7.56
CA LYS A 144 4.11 -6.41 7.73
C LYS A 144 3.02 -6.09 8.74
N VAL A 145 1.84 -6.69 8.62
CA VAL A 145 0.74 -6.46 9.56
C VAL A 145 1.18 -6.79 10.99
N ASP A 146 1.85 -7.93 11.19
CA ASP A 146 2.32 -8.35 12.51
C ASP A 146 3.38 -7.39 13.10
N ARG A 147 4.34 -6.93 12.29
CA ARG A 147 5.36 -5.96 12.73
C ARG A 147 4.73 -4.64 13.15
N VAL A 148 3.86 -4.08 12.31
CA VAL A 148 3.25 -2.77 12.59
C VAL A 148 2.29 -2.87 13.77
N GLU A 149 1.48 -3.94 13.87
CA GLU A 149 0.60 -4.15 15.01
C GLU A 149 1.39 -4.26 16.33
N LYS A 150 2.54 -4.95 16.31
CA LYS A 150 3.43 -5.03 17.47
C LYS A 150 3.93 -3.66 17.92
N ILE A 151 4.32 -2.79 16.99
CA ILE A 151 4.74 -1.40 17.32
C ILE A 151 3.63 -0.67 18.05
N TYR A 152 2.40 -0.74 17.55
CA TYR A 152 1.27 -0.07 18.20
C TYR A 152 0.98 -0.65 19.60
N LYS A 153 1.03 -1.97 19.76
CA LYS A 153 0.82 -2.61 21.08
C LYS A 153 1.88 -2.24 22.10
N GLU A 154 3.15 -2.20 21.70
CA GLU A 154 4.27 -2.08 22.63
C GLU A 154 4.73 -0.65 22.85
N LYS A 155 4.56 0.24 21.86
CA LYS A 155 5.16 1.59 21.86
C LYS A 155 4.15 2.73 21.84
N VAL A 156 2.87 2.45 21.59
CA VAL A 156 1.83 3.48 21.44
C VAL A 156 0.66 3.18 22.38
N PRO A 157 0.75 3.59 23.66
CA PRO A 157 -0.21 3.18 24.70
C PRO A 157 -1.62 3.73 24.46
N ASP A 158 -1.76 4.81 23.69
CA ASP A 158 -3.03 5.45 23.36
C ASP A 158 -3.65 4.96 22.03
N THR A 159 -3.16 3.85 21.48
CA THR A 159 -3.66 3.31 20.19
C THR A 159 -5.17 3.05 20.24
N PRO A 160 -5.98 3.64 19.34
CA PRO A 160 -7.41 3.38 19.26
C PRO A 160 -7.71 1.93 18.86
N GLN A 161 -8.72 1.30 19.49
CA GLN A 161 -9.08 -0.10 19.23
C GLN A 161 -9.35 -0.41 17.74
N ILE A 162 -9.92 0.55 17.01
CA ILE A 162 -10.17 0.42 15.56
C ILE A 162 -8.91 0.13 14.74
N VAL A 163 -7.71 0.49 15.23
CA VAL A 163 -6.43 0.13 14.61
C VAL A 163 -6.24 -1.38 14.64
N PHE A 164 -6.39 -2.01 15.81
CA PHE A 164 -6.27 -3.46 15.97
C PHE A 164 -7.37 -4.21 15.23
N ASP A 165 -8.60 -3.69 15.26
CA ASP A 165 -9.72 -4.28 14.51
C ASP A 165 -9.46 -4.24 13.00
N THR A 166 -8.85 -3.17 12.50
CA THR A 166 -8.46 -3.04 11.09
C THR A 166 -7.38 -4.06 10.73
N PHE A 167 -6.36 -4.24 11.57
CA PHE A 167 -5.34 -5.28 11.34
C PHE A 167 -5.92 -6.69 11.38
N ALA A 168 -6.83 -6.98 12.31
CA ALA A 168 -7.52 -8.25 12.38
C ALA A 168 -8.34 -8.54 11.10
N LYS A 169 -9.09 -7.54 10.60
CA LYS A 169 -9.85 -7.65 9.33
C LYS A 169 -8.94 -7.91 8.14
N VAL A 170 -7.88 -7.12 7.98
CA VAL A 170 -6.91 -7.29 6.88
C VAL A 170 -6.25 -8.67 6.97
N ARG A 171 -5.81 -9.09 8.16
CA ARG A 171 -5.20 -10.41 8.38
C ARG A 171 -6.15 -11.55 8.04
N SER A 172 -7.43 -11.43 8.39
CA SER A 172 -8.44 -12.43 8.06
C SER A 172 -8.60 -12.57 6.54
N ARG A 173 -8.75 -11.46 5.81
CA ARG A 173 -8.83 -11.48 4.34
C ARG A 173 -7.57 -12.04 3.70
N LEU A 174 -6.40 -11.68 4.24
CA LEU A 174 -5.11 -12.21 3.80
C LEU A 174 -5.07 -13.74 3.95
N LYS A 175 -5.36 -14.28 5.13
CA LYS A 175 -5.35 -15.73 5.37
C LYS A 175 -6.35 -16.47 4.49
N ALA A 176 -7.58 -15.95 4.37
CA ALA A 176 -8.59 -16.54 3.48
C ALA A 176 -8.15 -16.59 2.01
N ALA A 177 -7.42 -15.56 1.55
CA ALA A 177 -6.85 -15.57 0.21
C ALA A 177 -5.67 -16.52 0.08
N GLN A 178 -4.80 -16.62 1.10
CA GLN A 178 -3.70 -17.58 1.13
C GLN A 178 -4.19 -19.02 1.06
N ASP A 179 -5.22 -19.36 1.84
CA ASP A 179 -5.81 -20.71 1.86
C ASP A 179 -6.40 -21.08 0.50
N LYS A 180 -6.93 -20.09 -0.24
CA LYS A 180 -7.57 -20.30 -1.54
C LYS A 180 -6.59 -20.31 -2.71
N TYR A 181 -5.57 -19.46 -2.69
CA TYR A 181 -4.73 -19.15 -3.85
C TYR A 181 -3.24 -19.45 -3.65
N GLY A 182 -2.83 -19.80 -2.42
CA GLY A 182 -1.44 -19.99 -2.06
C GLY A 182 -0.73 -18.68 -1.67
N GLU A 183 0.59 -18.77 -1.55
CA GLU A 183 1.40 -17.71 -0.93
C GLU A 183 1.74 -16.54 -1.85
N TYR A 184 1.73 -16.76 -3.16
CA TYR A 184 2.10 -15.78 -4.17
C TYR A 184 1.02 -15.72 -5.24
N ILE A 185 0.08 -14.79 -5.07
CA ILE A 185 -1.13 -14.72 -5.89
C ILE A 185 -0.88 -13.78 -7.07
N SER A 186 -1.12 -14.26 -8.30
CA SER A 186 -1.06 -13.42 -9.49
C SER A 186 -2.22 -12.41 -9.47
N PRO A 187 -2.03 -11.16 -9.91
CA PRO A 187 -3.16 -10.24 -10.09
C PRO A 187 -4.22 -10.80 -11.05
N PHE A 188 -3.83 -11.65 -12.01
CA PHE A 188 -4.76 -12.31 -12.93
C PHE A 188 -5.64 -13.37 -12.26
N ASP A 189 -5.21 -13.98 -11.15
CA ASP A 189 -6.03 -14.95 -10.40
C ASP A 189 -7.21 -14.27 -9.67
N LEU A 190 -7.15 -12.94 -9.58
CA LEU A 190 -8.14 -12.08 -8.92
C LEU A 190 -8.98 -11.28 -9.92
N ALA A 191 -8.59 -11.25 -11.20
CA ALA A 191 -9.33 -10.57 -12.26
C ALA A 191 -10.60 -11.35 -12.62
N GLY A 192 -11.76 -10.68 -12.67
CA GLY A 192 -13.04 -11.30 -13.05
C GLY A 192 -13.97 -11.66 -11.90
N LYS A 193 -13.76 -11.06 -10.71
CA LYS A 193 -14.73 -11.04 -9.62
C LYS A 193 -15.30 -9.65 -9.42
#